data_AF-A0A347UEQ8-F1
#
_entry.id   AF-A0A347UEQ8-F1
#
_cell.length_a   1.000
_cell.length_b   1.000
_cell.length_c   1.000
_cell.angle_alpha   90.00
_cell.angle_beta   90.00
_cell.angle_gamma   90.00
#
_symmetry.space_group_name_H-M   'P 1'
#
loop_
_entity.id
_entity.type
_entity.pdbx_description
1 polymer ?
#
loop_
_entity_poly.entity_id
_entity_poly.type
_entity_poly.pdbx_seq_one_letter_code
_entity_poly.pdbx_strand_id
1 'polypeptide(L)'
;MTLGHNNGPTMAAGTGFRKHCWTKARAELLPKLPIEVIRRRVKRAGELGLDCKSYASIRAASGHDVVAFLFSSNALRLLKANRGLPAGRSEKLAALQRCGRLVAVQSPLTPQDMRRAAAKADLPLDTIITAPGLHHTWGETRTILLTALAPQNLPADRVVAIGDTALERDWCAAGRLAGYLTAETFFSA
;
A
#
# COMPACT_ATOMS: atom_id res chain seq x y z
N MET A 1 23.73 -22.68 4.51
CA MET A 1 22.55 -21.89 4.12
C MET A 1 21.39 -22.38 4.97
N THR A 2 21.13 -21.74 6.11
CA THR A 2 20.27 -22.28 7.17
C THR A 2 18.82 -21.85 6.92
N LEU A 3 17.99 -22.80 6.51
CA LEU A 3 16.55 -22.65 6.34
C LEU A 3 15.91 -22.41 7.73
N GLY A 4 14.96 -21.46 7.78
CA GLY A 4 14.25 -20.92 8.95
C GLY A 4 14.20 -21.73 10.25
N HIS A 5 14.79 -21.17 11.32
CA HIS A 5 14.63 -21.59 12.71
C HIS A 5 13.29 -21.13 13.31
N ASN A 6 12.16 -21.46 12.67
CA ASN A 6 10.88 -21.35 13.36
C ASN A 6 10.77 -22.55 14.29
N ASN A 7 11.36 -22.43 15.48
CA ASN A 7 11.21 -23.36 16.59
C ASN A 7 9.72 -23.70 16.70
N GLY A 8 9.34 -24.91 16.26
CA GLY A 8 7.95 -25.33 16.13
C GLY A 8 7.16 -25.12 17.44
N PRO A 9 5.83 -25.29 17.40
CA PRO A 9 5.00 -25.10 18.59
C PRO A 9 5.61 -25.84 19.79
N THR A 10 5.87 -25.09 20.87
CA THR A 10 6.57 -25.64 22.04
C THR A 10 5.77 -26.78 22.65
N MET A 11 6.43 -27.93 22.86
CA MET A 11 5.87 -29.09 23.57
C MET A 11 5.94 -28.93 25.09
N ALA A 12 6.40 -27.78 25.59
CA ALA A 12 6.43 -27.48 27.01
C ALA A 12 5.01 -27.49 27.59
N ALA A 13 4.84 -28.23 28.69
CA ALA A 13 3.59 -28.25 29.45
C ALA A 13 3.17 -26.82 29.85
N GLY A 14 1.85 -26.58 29.93
CA GLY A 14 1.31 -25.30 30.38
C GLY A 14 1.24 -24.18 29.33
N THR A 15 1.57 -24.45 28.06
CA THR A 15 1.49 -23.44 26.98
C THR A 15 0.05 -22.96 26.74
N GLY A 16 -0.94 -23.83 26.85
CA GLY A 16 -2.37 -23.45 26.80
C GLY A 16 -2.75 -22.49 27.94
N PHE A 17 -2.31 -22.79 29.17
CA PHE A 17 -2.57 -21.94 30.34
C PHE A 17 -1.86 -20.58 30.22
N ARG A 18 -0.60 -20.54 29.79
CA ARG A 18 0.13 -19.28 29.54
C ARG A 18 -0.52 -18.43 28.45
N LYS A 19 -0.99 -19.04 27.36
CA LYS A 19 -1.75 -18.35 26.30
C LYS A 19 -3.06 -17.78 26.83
N HIS A 20 -3.78 -18.53 27.66
CA HIS A 20 -5.01 -18.07 28.31
C HIS A 20 -4.74 -16.86 29.23
N CYS A 21 -3.78 -16.97 30.14
CA CYS A 21 -3.40 -15.88 31.04
C CYS A 21 -2.94 -14.63 30.28
N TRP A 22 -2.14 -14.78 29.22
CA TRP A 22 -1.72 -13.65 28.38
C TRP A 22 -2.89 -13.00 27.67
N THR A 23 -3.81 -13.79 27.10
CA THR A 23 -4.99 -13.27 26.40
C THR A 23 -5.91 -12.50 27.34
N LYS A 24 -6.16 -13.04 28.54
CA LYS A 24 -6.97 -12.40 29.59
C LYS A 24 -6.31 -11.09 30.06
N ALA A 25 -5.04 -11.14 30.44
CA ALA A 25 -4.29 -9.96 30.89
C ALA A 25 -4.25 -8.87 29.81
N ARG A 26 -4.07 -9.24 28.53
CA ARG A 26 -4.06 -8.29 27.41
C ARG A 26 -5.43 -7.62 27.20
N ALA A 27 -6.52 -8.39 27.33
CA ALA A 27 -7.88 -7.84 27.21
C ALA A 27 -8.20 -6.88 28.36
N GLU A 28 -7.79 -7.21 29.59
CA GLU A 28 -7.98 -6.37 30.78
C GLU A 28 -7.12 -5.10 30.76
N LEU A 29 -5.90 -5.17 30.20
CA LEU A 29 -4.96 -4.05 30.18
C LEU A 29 -5.41 -2.89 29.28
N LEU A 30 -6.07 -3.18 28.15
CA LEU A 30 -6.42 -2.18 27.14
C LEU A 30 -7.85 -2.38 26.61
N PRO A 31 -8.89 -2.17 27.44
CA PRO A 31 -10.28 -2.33 27.02
C PRO A 31 -10.70 -1.30 25.96
N LYS A 32 -10.05 -0.12 25.96
CA LYS A 32 -10.17 0.91 24.93
C LYS A 32 -8.77 1.41 24.58
N LEU A 33 -8.57 1.75 23.31
CA LEU A 33 -7.31 2.34 22.86
C LEU A 33 -7.16 3.73 23.50
N PRO A 34 -6.00 4.09 24.09
CA PRO A 34 -5.77 5.42 24.63
C PRO A 34 -5.99 6.49 23.56
N ILE A 35 -6.56 7.64 23.96
CA ILE A 35 -6.97 8.70 23.04
C ILE A 35 -5.78 9.27 22.26
N GLU A 36 -4.59 9.31 22.84
CA GLU A 36 -3.35 9.73 22.19
C GLU A 36 -2.99 8.83 21.02
N VAL A 37 -3.19 7.51 21.17
CA VAL A 37 -2.95 6.54 20.09
C VAL A 37 -3.96 6.74 18.97
N ILE A 38 -5.23 7.01 19.30
CA ILE A 38 -6.26 7.32 18.30
C ILE A 38 -5.91 8.61 17.56
N ARG A 39 -5.57 9.69 18.27
CA ARG A 39 -5.16 10.98 17.69
C ARG A 39 -3.97 10.81 16.75
N ARG A 40 -2.96 10.02 17.13
CA ARG A 40 -1.82 9.71 16.26
C ARG A 40 -2.23 8.96 14.99
N ARG A 41 -3.14 7.99 15.08
CA ARG A 41 -3.65 7.25 13.92
C ARG A 41 -4.49 8.12 12.99
N VAL A 42 -5.35 8.97 13.54
CA VAL A 42 -6.15 9.92 12.76
C VAL A 42 -5.24 10.92 12.04
N LYS A 43 -4.26 11.49 12.75
CA LYS A 43 -3.26 12.38 12.15
C LYS A 43 -2.50 11.67 11.02
N ARG A 44 -2.03 10.44 11.25
CA ARG A 44 -1.31 9.67 10.24
C ARG A 44 -2.17 9.32 9.04
N ALA A 45 -3.44 8.98 9.24
CA ALA A 45 -4.39 8.77 8.14
C ALA A 45 -4.53 10.06 7.29
N GLY A 46 -4.66 11.22 7.94
CA GLY A 46 -4.69 12.53 7.27
C GLY A 46 -3.41 12.84 6.47
N GLU A 47 -2.23 12.58 7.04
CA GLU A 47 -0.94 12.72 6.32
C GLU A 47 -0.88 11.85 5.04
N LEU A 48 -1.55 10.70 5.06
CA LEU A 48 -1.63 9.75 3.96
C LEU A 48 -2.83 10.00 3.02
N GLY A 49 -3.65 11.02 3.29
CA GLY A 49 -4.87 11.28 2.52
C GLY A 49 -5.92 10.17 2.62
N LEU A 50 -5.89 9.34 3.67
CA LEU A 50 -6.82 8.25 3.89
C LEU A 50 -7.87 8.62 4.94
N ASP A 51 -9.10 8.13 4.77
CA ASP A 51 -10.05 8.13 5.86
C ASP A 51 -9.58 7.17 6.97
N CYS A 52 -9.97 7.47 8.22
CA CYS A 52 -9.50 6.71 9.37
C CYS A 52 -9.92 5.23 9.34
N LYS A 53 -11.02 4.88 8.68
CA LYS A 53 -11.52 3.50 8.58
C LYS A 53 -10.66 2.69 7.61
N SER A 54 -10.38 3.22 6.42
CA SER A 54 -9.49 2.58 5.44
C SER A 54 -8.09 2.38 6.00
N TYR A 55 -7.54 3.41 6.64
CA TYR A 55 -6.23 3.32 7.30
C TYR A 55 -6.22 2.25 8.41
N ALA A 56 -7.23 2.24 9.29
CA ALA A 56 -7.32 1.25 10.36
C ALA A 56 -7.46 -0.18 9.82
N SER A 57 -8.24 -0.38 8.74
CA SER A 57 -8.43 -1.67 8.09
C SER A 57 -7.12 -2.21 7.51
N ILE A 58 -6.38 -1.37 6.77
CA ILE A 58 -5.08 -1.76 6.20
C ILE A 58 -4.07 -2.12 7.30
N ARG A 59 -4.00 -1.33 8.38
CA ARG A 59 -3.14 -1.63 9.52
C ARG A 59 -3.52 -2.92 10.26
N ALA A 60 -4.81 -3.20 10.35
CA ALA A 60 -5.30 -4.44 10.97
C ALA A 60 -4.93 -5.67 10.13
N ALA A 61 -4.99 -5.57 8.80
CA ALA A 61 -4.67 -6.66 7.90
C ALA A 61 -3.15 -6.89 7.74
N SER A 62 -2.37 -5.82 7.58
CA SER A 62 -0.92 -5.89 7.36
C SER A 62 -0.08 -6.00 8.64
N GLY A 63 -0.63 -5.57 9.78
CA GLY A 63 0.10 -5.42 11.04
C GLY A 63 1.07 -4.23 11.09
N HIS A 64 1.23 -3.50 9.97
CA HIS A 64 2.22 -2.43 9.81
C HIS A 64 1.58 -1.08 9.50
N ASP A 65 2.37 0.00 9.59
CA ASP A 65 1.96 1.31 9.08
C ASP A 65 2.18 1.39 7.57
N VAL A 66 1.40 2.25 6.89
CA VAL A 66 1.53 2.51 5.45
C VAL A 66 2.68 3.49 5.21
N VAL A 67 3.58 3.12 4.29
CA VAL A 67 4.78 3.91 3.97
C VAL A 67 4.83 4.38 2.52
N ALA A 68 4.05 3.75 1.62
CA ALA A 68 3.97 4.18 0.22
C ALA A 68 2.67 3.71 -0.45
N PHE A 69 2.36 4.35 -1.57
CA PHE A 69 1.28 3.99 -2.46
C PHE A 69 1.83 3.60 -3.84
N LEU A 70 1.28 2.53 -4.41
CA LEU A 70 1.47 2.14 -5.80
C LEU A 70 0.18 2.43 -6.57
N PHE A 71 0.15 3.53 -7.31
CA PHE A 71 -0.99 3.92 -8.14
C PHE A 71 -0.91 3.24 -9.50
N SER A 72 -2.03 2.73 -10.01
CA SER A 72 -2.13 2.40 -11.43
C SER A 72 -2.36 3.66 -12.26
N SER A 73 -1.95 3.67 -13.54
CA SER A 73 -2.30 4.74 -14.47
C SER A 73 -3.82 4.94 -14.60
N ASN A 74 -4.60 3.86 -14.47
CA ASN A 74 -6.06 3.90 -14.43
C ASN A 74 -6.59 4.64 -13.21
N ALA A 75 -6.01 4.35 -12.04
CA ALA A 75 -6.33 5.02 -10.79
C ALA A 75 -5.97 6.50 -10.81
N LEU A 76 -5.07 6.94 -11.69
CA LEU A 76 -4.80 8.36 -11.94
C LEU A 76 -5.71 8.97 -13.02
N ARG A 77 -6.51 8.17 -13.75
CA ARG A 77 -7.30 8.58 -14.94
C ARG A 77 -6.44 9.14 -16.07
N LEU A 78 -5.16 8.79 -16.07
CA LEU A 78 -4.24 9.01 -17.17
C LEU A 78 -4.36 7.82 -18.12
N LEU A 79 -5.33 7.90 -19.03
CA LEU A 79 -5.62 6.84 -20.00
C LEU A 79 -5.00 7.11 -21.39
N LYS A 80 -4.60 8.37 -21.64
CA LYS A 80 -3.99 8.83 -22.91
C LYS A 80 -2.92 9.86 -22.60
N ALA A 81 -1.84 9.87 -23.37
CA ALA A 81 -0.65 10.71 -23.10
C ALA A 81 -0.98 12.22 -23.04
N ASN A 82 -1.99 12.67 -23.78
CA ASN A 82 -2.40 14.08 -23.84
C ASN A 82 -3.50 14.47 -22.84
N ARG A 83 -4.03 13.52 -22.05
CA ARG A 83 -5.05 13.83 -21.05
C ARG A 83 -4.35 14.27 -19.76
N GLY A 84 -4.64 15.47 -19.28
CA GLY A 84 -4.16 15.94 -17.98
C GLY A 84 -4.80 15.18 -16.82
N LEU A 85 -4.16 15.22 -15.66
CA LEU A 85 -4.71 14.68 -14.43
C LEU A 85 -5.91 15.56 -13.99
N PRO A 86 -7.03 14.98 -13.51
CA PRO A 86 -8.09 15.77 -12.88
C PRO A 86 -7.53 16.56 -11.69
N ALA A 87 -7.84 17.86 -11.60
CA ALA A 87 -7.24 18.80 -10.64
C ALA A 87 -7.28 18.31 -9.17
N GLY A 88 -8.42 17.77 -8.72
CA GLY A 88 -8.55 17.25 -7.35
C GLY A 88 -7.61 16.07 -7.04
N ARG A 89 -7.18 15.30 -8.04
CA ARG A 89 -6.23 14.20 -7.82
C ARG A 89 -4.79 14.71 -7.70
N SER A 90 -4.40 15.70 -8.49
CA SER A 90 -3.08 16.33 -8.36
C SER A 90 -2.94 17.00 -7.00
N GLU A 91 -3.96 17.74 -6.56
CA GLU A 91 -3.98 18.40 -5.25
C GLU A 91 -3.84 17.38 -4.12
N LYS A 92 -4.62 16.29 -4.17
CA LYS A 92 -4.53 15.23 -3.17
C LYS A 92 -3.15 14.57 -3.13
N LEU A 93 -2.55 14.30 -4.28
CA LEU A 93 -1.21 13.70 -4.37
C LEU A 93 -0.10 14.64 -3.88
N ALA A 94 -0.25 15.95 -4.10
CA ALA A 94 0.64 16.97 -3.59
C ALA A 94 0.53 17.13 -2.06
N ALA A 95 -0.67 16.94 -1.51
CA ALA A 95 -0.92 17.01 -0.07
C ALA A 95 -0.38 15.82 0.74
N LEU A 96 0.00 14.72 0.08
CA LEU A 96 0.53 13.53 0.75
C LEU A 96 1.87 13.81 1.44
N GLN A 97 2.00 13.31 2.68
CA GLN A 97 3.16 13.54 3.52
C GLN A 97 3.81 12.23 3.96
N ARG A 98 5.15 12.21 3.95
CA ARG A 98 5.98 11.13 4.51
C ARG A 98 5.56 9.75 3.98
N CYS A 99 5.35 9.66 2.67
CA CYS A 99 5.10 8.41 1.96
C CYS A 99 5.69 8.43 0.55
N GLY A 100 6.07 7.25 0.06
CA GLY A 100 6.44 7.05 -1.34
C GLY A 100 5.23 7.07 -2.27
N ARG A 101 5.40 7.61 -3.46
CA ARG A 101 4.39 7.76 -4.52
C ARG A 101 4.90 7.10 -5.79
N LEU A 102 4.50 5.85 -6.00
CA LEU A 102 4.89 5.05 -7.15
C LEU A 102 3.74 4.93 -8.14
N VAL A 103 4.07 4.84 -9.42
CA VAL A 103 3.08 4.62 -10.48
C VAL A 103 3.46 3.42 -11.34
N ALA A 104 2.52 2.48 -11.48
CA ALA A 104 2.56 1.41 -12.46
C ALA A 104 1.73 1.80 -13.69
N VAL A 105 2.42 1.99 -14.81
CA VAL A 105 1.83 2.48 -16.07
C VAL A 105 1.40 1.31 -16.94
N GLN A 106 0.10 1.22 -17.23
CA GLN A 106 -0.45 0.20 -18.11
C GLN A 106 -0.37 0.61 -19.59
N SER A 107 -0.13 -0.37 -20.46
CA SER A 107 -0.22 -0.20 -21.91
C SER A 107 -1.59 0.36 -22.33
N PRO A 108 -1.66 1.21 -23.37
CA PRO A 108 -0.58 1.57 -24.29
C PRO A 108 0.33 2.71 -23.80
N LEU A 109 0.13 3.23 -22.58
CA LEU A 109 1.01 4.28 -22.05
C LEU A 109 2.38 3.73 -21.68
N THR A 110 3.40 4.55 -21.92
CA THR A 110 4.76 4.26 -21.51
C THR A 110 5.12 5.03 -20.23
N PRO A 111 6.13 4.56 -19.46
CA PRO A 111 6.71 5.35 -18.38
C PRO A 111 7.19 6.74 -18.81
N GLN A 112 7.59 6.92 -20.08
CA GLN A 112 8.01 8.21 -20.60
C GLN A 112 6.82 9.17 -20.78
N ASP A 113 5.67 8.67 -21.25
CA ASP A 113 4.44 9.47 -21.34
C ASP A 113 3.98 9.92 -19.95
N MET A 114 4.04 9.01 -18.97
CA MET A 114 3.72 9.31 -17.58
C MET A 114 4.66 10.38 -16.99
N ARG A 115 5.98 10.30 -17.25
CA ARG A 115 6.94 11.33 -16.83
C ARG A 115 6.61 12.70 -17.41
N ARG A 116 6.25 12.76 -18.70
CA ARG A 116 5.85 14.02 -19.36
C ARG A 116 4.56 14.59 -18.76
N ALA A 117 3.57 13.74 -18.55
CA ALA A 117 2.30 14.15 -17.93
C ALA A 117 2.51 14.63 -16.49
N ALA A 118 3.34 13.93 -15.72
CA ALA A 118 3.67 14.29 -14.34
C ALA A 118 4.43 15.61 -14.26
N ALA A 119 5.42 15.83 -15.12
CA ALA A 119 6.16 17.09 -15.20
C ALA A 119 5.26 18.28 -15.58
N LYS A 120 4.33 18.08 -16.53
CA LYS A 120 3.37 19.13 -16.93
C LYS A 120 2.42 19.54 -15.81
N ALA A 121 2.07 18.61 -14.93
CA ALA A 121 1.10 18.82 -13.86
C ALA A 121 1.75 18.94 -12.47
N ASP A 122 3.09 19.10 -12.42
CA ASP A 122 3.89 19.19 -11.19
C ASP A 122 3.56 18.09 -10.16
N LEU A 123 3.43 16.86 -10.65
CA LEU A 123 3.04 15.71 -9.84
C LEU A 123 4.25 15.11 -9.11
N PRO A 124 4.22 15.02 -7.77
CA PRO A 124 5.34 14.47 -7.00
C PRO A 124 5.34 12.94 -7.04
N LEU A 125 5.84 12.36 -8.13
CA LEU A 125 6.00 10.92 -8.30
C LEU A 125 7.46 10.50 -8.08
N ASP A 126 7.69 9.58 -7.15
CA ASP A 126 9.03 9.13 -6.79
C ASP A 126 9.54 8.03 -7.73
N THR A 127 8.65 7.19 -8.26
CA THR A 127 9.03 6.09 -9.15
C THR A 127 7.92 5.79 -10.15
N ILE A 128 8.30 5.59 -11.40
CA ILE A 128 7.38 5.26 -12.50
C ILE A 128 7.90 4.01 -13.19
N ILE A 129 7.08 2.97 -13.23
CA ILE A 129 7.39 1.67 -13.84
C ILE A 129 6.37 1.29 -14.90
N THR A 130 6.73 0.34 -15.75
CA THR A 130 5.74 -0.39 -16.55
C THR A 130 4.95 -1.34 -15.64
N ALA A 131 3.63 -1.32 -15.74
CA ALA A 131 2.76 -2.18 -14.96
C ALA A 131 2.88 -3.65 -15.41
N PRO A 132 2.72 -4.62 -14.48
CA PRO A 132 2.52 -6.01 -14.85
C PRO A 132 1.27 -6.16 -15.74
N GLY A 133 1.47 -6.63 -16.97
CA GLY A 133 0.40 -6.96 -17.91
C GLY A 133 -0.18 -8.37 -17.72
N LEU A 134 -1.31 -8.65 -18.39
CA LEU A 134 -2.05 -9.93 -18.33
C LEU A 134 -1.24 -11.17 -18.76
N HIS A 135 -0.18 -10.97 -19.54
CA HIS A 135 0.68 -12.05 -20.02
C HIS A 135 1.75 -12.49 -19.01
N HIS A 136 1.97 -11.70 -17.95
CA HIS A 136 2.93 -12.07 -16.93
C HIS A 136 2.35 -13.11 -16.00
N THR A 137 3.18 -14.09 -15.66
CA THR A 137 2.93 -15.02 -14.57
C THR A 137 2.91 -14.29 -13.22
N TRP A 138 2.45 -15.00 -12.19
CA TRP A 138 2.48 -14.51 -10.82
C TRP A 138 3.89 -14.18 -10.32
N GLY A 139 4.87 -15.02 -10.66
CA GLY A 139 6.28 -14.84 -10.26
C GLY A 139 6.93 -13.63 -10.94
N GLU A 140 6.62 -13.41 -12.22
CA GLU A 140 7.08 -12.24 -12.97
C GLU A 140 6.42 -10.97 -12.44
N THR A 141 5.10 -10.99 -12.21
CA THR A 141 4.37 -9.88 -11.57
C THR A 141 5.00 -9.52 -10.24
N ARG A 142 5.26 -10.51 -9.38
CA ARG A 142 5.95 -10.30 -8.10
C ARG A 142 7.32 -9.66 -8.29
N THR A 143 8.11 -10.16 -9.22
CA THR A 143 9.46 -9.65 -9.50
C THR A 143 9.40 -8.19 -9.93
N ILE A 144 8.54 -7.84 -10.90
CA ILE A 144 8.34 -6.48 -11.39
C ILE A 144 8.01 -5.52 -10.22
N LEU A 145 7.05 -5.92 -9.37
CA LEU A 145 6.62 -5.10 -8.24
C LEU A 145 7.76 -4.91 -7.22
N LEU A 146 8.43 -5.99 -6.80
CA LEU A 146 9.49 -5.90 -5.78
C LEU A 146 10.73 -5.15 -6.28
N THR A 147 11.09 -5.31 -7.55
CA THR A 147 12.16 -4.54 -8.19
C THR A 147 11.85 -3.05 -8.19
N ALA A 148 10.59 -2.65 -8.35
CA ALA A 148 10.17 -1.25 -8.28
C ALA A 148 10.28 -0.65 -6.87
N LEU A 149 10.08 -1.48 -5.84
CA LEU A 149 10.12 -1.05 -4.43
C LEU A 149 11.53 -0.97 -3.85
N ALA A 150 12.45 -1.78 -4.37
CA ALA A 150 13.81 -1.92 -3.85
C ALA A 150 14.63 -0.62 -3.79
N PRO A 151 14.63 0.28 -4.81
CA PRO A 151 15.45 1.49 -4.79
C PRO A 151 15.15 2.44 -3.63
N GLN A 152 13.91 2.42 -3.14
CA GLN A 152 13.45 3.25 -2.02
C GLN A 152 13.39 2.46 -0.70
N ASN A 153 13.90 1.22 -0.66
CA ASN A 153 13.83 0.31 0.49
C ASN A 153 12.40 0.15 1.04
N LEU A 154 11.39 0.12 0.15
CA LEU A 154 9.99 0.05 0.56
C LEU A 154 9.57 -1.41 0.82
N PRO A 155 9.23 -1.79 2.07
CA PRO A 155 8.74 -3.12 2.35
C PRO A 155 7.37 -3.32 1.71
N ALA A 156 7.20 -4.36 0.89
CA ALA A 156 5.97 -4.62 0.15
C ALA A 156 4.73 -4.65 1.05
N ASP A 157 4.82 -5.27 2.23
CA ASP A 157 3.76 -5.38 3.24
C ASP A 157 3.40 -4.05 3.93
N ARG A 158 3.97 -2.93 3.46
CA ARG A 158 3.66 -1.55 3.89
C ARG A 158 3.27 -0.64 2.72
N VAL A 159 3.19 -1.18 1.51
CA VAL A 159 2.77 -0.47 0.30
C VAL A 159 1.32 -0.80 0.00
N VAL A 160 0.50 0.20 -0.31
CA VAL A 160 -0.90 0.01 -0.68
C VAL A 160 -1.07 0.23 -2.17
N ALA A 161 -1.68 -0.73 -2.87
CA ALA A 161 -2.03 -0.59 -4.28
C ALA A 161 -3.33 0.22 -4.41
N ILE A 162 -3.33 1.22 -5.29
CA ILE A 162 -4.51 2.03 -5.63
C ILE A 162 -4.85 1.76 -7.09
N GLY A 163 -6.05 1.23 -7.32
CA GLY A 163 -6.45 0.75 -8.64
C GLY A 163 -7.95 0.87 -8.93
N ASP A 164 -8.34 0.57 -10.16
CA ASP A 164 -9.74 0.50 -10.61
C ASP A 164 -10.11 -0.88 -11.21
N THR A 165 -9.15 -1.80 -11.37
CA THR A 165 -9.39 -3.08 -12.06
C THR A 165 -9.06 -4.30 -11.20
N ALA A 166 -9.59 -5.48 -11.57
CA ALA A 166 -9.26 -6.74 -10.92
C ALA A 166 -7.77 -7.10 -11.07
N LEU A 167 -7.16 -6.81 -12.23
CA LEU A 167 -5.73 -7.03 -12.45
C LEU A 167 -4.87 -6.26 -11.43
N GLU A 168 -5.25 -5.01 -11.14
CA GLU A 168 -4.54 -4.17 -10.16
C GLU A 168 -4.73 -4.67 -8.72
N ARG A 169 -5.86 -5.32 -8.44
CA ARG A 169 -6.09 -6.00 -7.16
C ARG A 169 -5.18 -7.23 -7.02
N ASP A 170 -4.98 -7.99 -8.09
CA ASP A 170 -4.11 -9.18 -8.07
C ASP A 170 -2.64 -8.83 -7.79
N TRP A 171 -2.20 -7.62 -8.14
CA TRP A 171 -0.87 -7.12 -7.75
C TRP A 171 -0.67 -7.13 -6.24
N CYS A 172 -1.73 -6.87 -5.45
CA CYS A 172 -1.66 -6.91 -4.00
C CYS A 172 -1.29 -8.31 -3.50
N ALA A 173 -1.93 -9.33 -4.06
CA ALA A 173 -1.67 -10.71 -3.68
C ALA A 173 -0.31 -11.19 -4.21
N ALA A 174 0.05 -10.87 -5.46
CA ALA A 174 1.33 -11.27 -6.06
C ALA A 174 2.55 -10.63 -5.38
N GLY A 175 2.47 -9.32 -5.13
CA GLY A 175 3.49 -8.54 -4.45
C GLY A 175 3.56 -8.80 -2.95
N ARG A 176 2.51 -9.38 -2.35
CA ARG A 176 2.27 -9.36 -0.89
C ARG A 176 2.25 -7.93 -0.33
N LEU A 177 1.48 -7.07 -1.01
CA LEU A 177 1.30 -5.68 -0.62
C LEU A 177 0.42 -5.57 0.63
N ALA A 178 0.46 -4.41 1.30
CA ALA A 178 -0.28 -4.16 2.55
C ALA A 178 -1.81 -4.19 2.35
N GLY A 179 -2.28 -3.86 1.15
CA GLY A 179 -3.69 -3.83 0.81
C GLY A 179 -3.96 -3.20 -0.54
N TYR A 180 -5.23 -3.22 -0.93
CA TYR A 180 -5.74 -2.61 -2.14
C TYR A 180 -6.90 -1.66 -1.82
N LEU A 181 -6.89 -0.46 -2.39
CA LEU A 181 -8.03 0.45 -2.38
C LEU A 181 -8.42 0.79 -3.81
N THR A 182 -9.72 1.03 -4.03
CA THR A 182 -10.17 1.57 -5.31
C THR A 182 -9.74 3.04 -5.43
N ALA A 183 -9.57 3.54 -6.66
CA ALA A 183 -9.28 4.96 -6.85
C ALA A 183 -10.42 5.82 -6.32
N GLU A 184 -11.67 5.37 -6.44
CA GLU A 184 -12.82 6.06 -5.86
C GLU A 184 -12.70 6.20 -4.33
N THR A 185 -12.47 5.11 -3.60
CA THR A 185 -12.28 5.17 -2.13
C THR A 185 -11.09 6.04 -1.76
N PHE A 186 -9.98 5.93 -2.48
CA PHE A 186 -8.80 6.74 -2.17
C PHE A 186 -9.01 8.23 -2.45
N PHE A 187 -9.60 8.61 -3.60
CA PHE A 187 -9.71 10.01 -4.00
C PHE A 187 -10.97 10.72 -3.46
N SER A 188 -11.95 10.00 -2.92
CA SER A 188 -13.14 10.59 -2.27
C SER A 188 -12.96 10.87 -0.77
N ALA A 189 -11.92 10.28 -0.15
CA ALA A 189 -11.59 10.47 1.27
C ALA A 189 -11.04 11.87 1.59
#